data_AF-A0A9J8D8R2-F1
#
_entry.id   AF-A0A9J8D8R2-F1
#
_cell.length_a   1.000
_cell.length_b   1.000
_cell.length_c   1.000
_cell.angle_alpha   90.00
_cell.angle_beta   90.00
_cell.angle_gamma   90.00
#
_symmetry.space_group_name_H-M   'P 1'
#
loop_
_entity.id
_entity.type
_entity.pdbx_description
1 polymer ?
#
loop_
_entity_poly.entity_id
_entity_poly.type
_entity_poly.pdbx_seq_one_letter_code
_entity_poly.pdbx_strand_id
1 'polypeptide(L)'
;CRWLLKEPLGFTAADAAAGLSALSADAARQLDVFGHDGDSLGVDGAQVGVLEQTDQISLAGLLQGHDGGALEAQTARKSTGGKAPRKQLATKAARKSAPATGGVKKPHRYRPGTVALREIRRYQKSTELLIRKLPFQRLVREIAQDFKTDLRFQSSAVMALQESSEAYLVGLFEDTNLCAIHAKRVTIMPKDIQLARRIRGERA
;
A
#
# COMPACT_ATOMS: atom_id res chain seq x y z
N CYS A 1 9.89 38.81 17.61
CA CYS A 1 10.68 38.72 16.35
C CYS A 1 9.71 38.33 15.23
N ARG A 2 8.89 39.22 14.65
CA ARG A 2 9.18 40.35 13.76
C ARG A 2 10.16 39.98 12.64
N TRP A 3 9.61 39.60 11.47
CA TRP A 3 10.09 39.74 10.08
C TRP A 3 8.95 39.21 9.17
N LEU A 4 7.85 39.93 8.97
CA LEU A 4 7.54 40.88 7.88
C LEU A 4 8.53 41.02 6.69
N LEU A 5 8.07 40.57 5.51
CA LEU A 5 8.05 41.23 4.19
C LEU A 5 7.04 40.39 3.35
N LYS A 6 5.85 40.81 2.89
CA LYS A 6 5.41 41.96 2.05
C LYS A 6 6.22 42.02 0.75
N GLU A 7 5.67 41.75 -0.43
CA GLU A 7 4.58 42.45 -1.15
C GLU A 7 3.95 41.54 -2.25
N PRO A 8 2.81 41.96 -2.86
CA PRO A 8 1.91 41.14 -3.69
C PRO A 8 2.07 41.40 -5.20
N LEU A 9 1.68 40.43 -6.03
CA LEU A 9 1.32 40.70 -7.43
C LEU A 9 -0.09 40.18 -7.67
N GLY A 10 -1.01 41.11 -7.92
CA GLY A 10 -2.40 40.84 -8.24
C GLY A 10 -2.52 40.21 -9.62
N PHE A 11 -3.41 39.22 -9.72
CA PHE A 11 -3.96 38.77 -10.99
C PHE A 11 -5.44 39.12 -11.00
N THR A 12 -5.79 40.05 -11.87
CA THR A 12 -7.14 40.55 -12.10
C THR A 12 -7.96 39.48 -12.83
N ALA A 13 -9.20 39.30 -12.36
CA ALA A 13 -10.25 38.58 -13.05
C ALA A 13 -10.73 39.40 -14.26
N ALA A 14 -10.18 39.15 -15.45
CA ALA A 14 -10.70 39.62 -16.73
C ALA A 14 -10.03 38.86 -17.89
N ASP A 15 -10.61 37.72 -18.28
CA ASP A 15 -10.58 37.15 -19.64
C ASP A 15 -11.56 35.96 -19.61
N ALA A 16 -12.87 36.18 -19.63
CA ALA A 16 -13.67 36.55 -20.81
C ALA A 16 -13.46 35.58 -21.98
N ALA A 17 -14.18 34.47 -21.92
CA ALA A 17 -15.00 33.92 -23.01
C ALA A 17 -14.58 34.27 -24.46
N ALA A 18 -13.93 33.32 -25.14
CA ALA A 18 -14.04 33.16 -26.59
C ALA A 18 -13.63 31.74 -26.98
N GLY A 19 -14.51 31.01 -27.68
CA GLY A 19 -14.13 29.75 -28.34
C GLY A 19 -15.10 28.57 -28.23
N LEU A 20 -16.42 28.79 -28.19
CA LEU A 20 -17.37 27.75 -28.61
C LEU A 20 -17.45 27.78 -30.14
N SER A 21 -16.88 26.77 -30.81
CA SER A 21 -17.25 26.43 -32.18
C SER A 21 -17.37 24.92 -32.33
N ALA A 22 -18.59 24.49 -32.64
CA ALA A 22 -18.94 23.14 -33.02
C ALA A 22 -18.48 22.85 -34.46
N LEU A 23 -17.86 21.69 -34.68
CA LEU A 23 -17.69 21.04 -35.99
C LEU A 23 -17.94 19.54 -35.76
N SER A 24 -19.18 19.11 -35.99
CA SER A 24 -19.64 18.33 -37.16
C SER A 24 -19.21 16.87 -37.12
N ALA A 25 -20.19 15.99 -36.90
CA ALA A 25 -20.12 14.58 -37.21
C ALA A 25 -20.21 14.39 -38.73
N ASP A 26 -19.38 13.52 -39.30
CA ASP A 26 -19.73 12.88 -40.57
C ASP A 26 -19.08 11.51 -40.72
N ALA A 27 -19.80 10.67 -41.45
CA ALA A 27 -19.77 9.22 -41.37
C ALA A 27 -18.79 8.54 -42.34
N ALA A 28 -18.57 7.26 -42.03
CA ALA A 28 -18.26 6.16 -42.94
C ALA A 28 -16.98 6.25 -43.80
N ARG A 29 -16.03 5.35 -43.51
CA ARG A 29 -15.43 4.49 -44.53
C ARG A 29 -14.79 3.25 -43.91
N GLN A 30 -15.42 2.14 -44.25
CA GLN A 30 -14.99 0.77 -44.10
C GLN A 30 -13.81 0.50 -45.04
N LEU A 31 -12.71 0.00 -44.48
CA LEU A 31 -11.73 -0.81 -45.21
C LEU A 31 -11.31 -1.93 -44.27
N ASP A 32 -11.95 -3.08 -44.47
CA ASP A 32 -11.33 -4.37 -44.18
C ASP A 32 -10.11 -4.51 -45.08
N VAL A 33 -9.06 -5.19 -44.60
CA VAL A 33 -8.34 -6.27 -45.30
C VAL A 33 -6.93 -6.51 -44.72
N PHE A 34 -6.66 -7.82 -44.55
CA PHE A 34 -5.43 -8.56 -44.26
C PHE A 34 -4.92 -8.63 -42.81
N GLY A 35 -5.23 -9.79 -42.22
CA GLY A 35 -4.50 -10.35 -41.11
C GLY A 35 -3.03 -10.61 -41.47
N HIS A 36 -2.20 -10.47 -40.44
CA HIS A 36 -0.88 -11.04 -40.40
C HIS A 36 -0.75 -11.74 -39.05
N ASP A 37 -0.65 -13.07 -39.12
CA ASP A 37 -0.09 -13.89 -38.06
C ASP A 37 1.33 -13.38 -37.78
N GLY A 38 1.49 -12.74 -36.63
CA GLY A 38 2.77 -12.31 -36.10
C GLY A 38 3.17 -13.22 -34.96
N ASP A 39 3.67 -14.41 -35.29
CA ASP A 39 4.47 -15.22 -34.38
C ASP A 39 5.59 -14.34 -33.83
N SER A 40 5.46 -13.95 -32.56
CA SER A 40 6.53 -13.26 -31.84
C SER A 40 7.56 -14.30 -31.44
N LEU A 41 8.50 -14.53 -32.35
CA LEU A 41 9.78 -15.17 -32.08
C LEU A 41 10.43 -14.52 -30.85
N GLY A 42 10.99 -15.41 -30.02
CA GLY A 42 11.52 -15.11 -28.70
C GLY A 42 12.49 -13.94 -28.66
N VAL A 43 12.32 -13.14 -27.62
CA VAL A 43 13.37 -12.35 -27.01
C VAL A 43 13.61 -12.92 -25.62
N ASP A 44 14.82 -13.43 -25.44
CA ASP A 44 15.30 -14.05 -24.21
C ASP A 44 15.09 -13.13 -23.01
N GLY A 45 14.40 -13.68 -22.00
CA GLY A 45 14.22 -13.06 -20.69
C GLY A 45 15.55 -12.95 -19.95
N ALA A 46 16.35 -11.96 -20.30
CA ALA A 46 17.44 -11.47 -19.49
C ALA A 46 16.86 -10.73 -18.26
N GLN A 47 16.58 -11.50 -17.23
CA GLN A 47 17.08 -11.25 -15.88
C GLN A 47 16.67 -9.92 -15.22
N VAL A 48 15.52 -9.92 -14.55
CA VAL A 48 15.28 -9.08 -13.37
C VAL A 48 14.89 -9.98 -12.20
N GLY A 49 15.88 -10.74 -11.74
CA GLY A 49 15.83 -11.43 -10.45
C GLY A 49 16.26 -10.46 -9.35
N VAL A 50 15.34 -9.66 -8.81
CA VAL A 50 15.54 -8.95 -7.54
C VAL A 50 14.26 -9.00 -6.73
N LEU A 51 13.93 -10.19 -6.20
CA LEU A 51 13.58 -10.40 -4.78
C LEU A 51 13.21 -11.87 -4.47
N GLU A 52 13.85 -12.85 -5.10
CA GLU A 52 13.73 -14.24 -4.66
C GLU A 52 14.97 -14.62 -3.85
N GLN A 53 15.06 -14.07 -2.64
CA GLN A 53 15.98 -14.60 -1.65
C GLN A 53 15.16 -15.49 -0.72
N THR A 54 15.07 -16.75 -1.15
CA THR A 54 14.68 -17.88 -0.33
C THR A 54 15.68 -18.00 0.81
N ASP A 55 15.18 -17.93 2.04
CA ASP A 55 15.91 -18.37 3.23
C ASP A 55 16.03 -19.90 3.20
N GLN A 56 16.82 -20.43 2.26
CA GLN A 56 17.38 -21.77 2.31
C GLN A 56 18.74 -21.67 2.99
N ILE A 57 18.72 -21.67 4.32
CA ILE A 57 19.88 -22.13 5.09
C ILE A 57 19.40 -23.36 5.83
N SER A 58 19.54 -24.50 5.16
CA SER A 58 19.52 -25.82 5.78
C SER A 58 20.46 -25.81 6.98
N LEU A 59 19.92 -25.91 8.19
CA LEU A 59 20.66 -26.31 9.39
C LEU A 59 20.97 -27.81 9.35
N ALA A 60 21.50 -28.30 8.23
CA ALA A 60 21.91 -29.68 8.01
C ALA A 60 23.44 -29.79 8.01
N GLY A 61 24.08 -29.18 9.02
CA GLY A 61 25.54 -29.10 9.07
C GLY A 61 26.14 -28.93 10.46
N LEU A 62 25.40 -29.22 11.53
CA LEU A 62 25.98 -29.15 12.87
C LEU A 62 25.40 -30.23 13.78
N LEU A 63 25.78 -31.48 13.53
CA LEU A 63 25.96 -32.57 14.51
C LEU A 63 26.27 -33.86 13.75
N GLN A 64 27.47 -33.94 13.18
CA GLN A 64 28.10 -35.21 12.90
C GLN A 64 28.90 -35.59 14.14
N GLY A 65 28.28 -36.37 15.02
CA GLY A 65 28.90 -37.01 16.16
C GLY A 65 28.41 -38.44 16.20
N HIS A 66 29.28 -39.35 15.75
CA HIS A 66 29.16 -40.77 16.07
C HIS A 66 29.47 -40.97 17.57
N ASP A 67 28.98 -42.09 18.11
CA ASP A 67 29.17 -42.59 19.48
C ASP A 67 28.19 -41.97 20.49
N GLY A 68 27.31 -42.68 21.20
CA GLY A 68 27.27 -44.09 21.59
C GLY A 68 26.87 -44.10 23.08
N GLY A 69 25.72 -44.67 23.44
CA GLY A 69 25.30 -44.72 24.84
C GLY A 69 23.83 -45.02 25.04
N ALA A 70 23.49 -46.31 25.06
CA ALA A 70 22.20 -46.81 25.46
C ALA A 70 21.88 -46.45 26.92
N LEU A 71 20.69 -45.90 27.16
CA LEU A 71 19.98 -45.99 28.44
C LEU A 71 18.49 -46.20 28.15
N GLU A 72 18.04 -47.42 28.41
CA GLU A 72 16.62 -47.76 28.57
C GLU A 72 15.97 -46.87 29.64
N ALA A 73 14.76 -46.39 29.35
CA ALA A 73 13.69 -46.33 30.34
C ALA A 73 12.34 -46.24 29.63
N GLN A 74 11.55 -47.28 29.84
CA GLN A 74 10.15 -47.39 29.43
C GLN A 74 9.33 -46.19 29.95
N THR A 75 8.39 -45.69 29.14
CA THR A 75 6.98 -45.53 29.53
C THR A 75 6.18 -44.90 28.39
N ALA A 76 5.12 -45.60 27.98
CA ALA A 76 4.10 -45.05 27.11
C ALA A 76 3.44 -43.83 27.79
N ARG A 77 3.54 -42.64 27.18
CA ARG A 77 2.65 -41.52 27.53
C ARG A 77 1.68 -41.25 26.39
N LYS A 78 0.44 -41.64 26.69
CA LYS A 78 -0.78 -41.42 25.91
C LYS A 78 -0.94 -39.97 25.47
N SER A 79 -1.49 -39.83 24.28
CA SER A 79 -2.16 -38.65 23.75
C SER A 79 -3.24 -38.14 24.71
N THR A 80 -3.55 -36.84 24.57
CA THR A 80 -4.67 -36.08 25.19
C THR A 80 -4.65 -35.91 26.72
N GLY A 81 -3.87 -34.93 27.19
CA GLY A 81 -3.92 -34.42 28.58
C GLY A 81 -4.31 -32.96 28.66
N GLY A 82 -5.54 -32.61 28.26
CA GLY A 82 -6.02 -31.23 28.23
C GLY A 82 -7.50 -31.09 28.61
N LYS A 83 -7.92 -31.61 29.77
CA LYS A 83 -9.11 -31.16 30.52
C LYS A 83 -9.24 -31.94 31.84
N ALA A 84 -9.17 -31.23 32.97
CA ALA A 84 -9.56 -31.74 34.28
C ALA A 84 -11.09 -31.61 34.47
N PRO A 85 -11.74 -32.49 35.25
CA PRO A 85 -13.19 -32.52 35.38
C PRO A 85 -13.70 -31.33 36.21
N ARG A 86 -14.78 -30.71 35.71
CA ARG A 86 -15.34 -29.45 36.17
C ARG A 86 -16.17 -29.66 37.45
N LYS A 87 -15.73 -29.11 38.58
CA LYS A 87 -16.58 -28.89 39.77
C LYS A 87 -17.26 -27.52 39.62
N GLN A 88 -18.59 -27.48 39.65
CA GLN A 88 -19.38 -26.24 39.57
C GLN A 88 -19.17 -25.39 40.82
N LEU A 89 -18.47 -24.27 40.67
CA LEU A 89 -18.56 -23.09 41.54
C LEU A 89 -18.35 -21.86 40.66
N ALA A 90 -19.28 -20.90 40.75
CA ALA A 90 -19.26 -19.66 40.01
C ALA A 90 -17.92 -18.93 40.24
N THR A 91 -17.11 -18.81 39.19
CA THR A 91 -15.81 -18.15 39.25
C THR A 91 -15.71 -17.14 38.12
N LYS A 92 -15.67 -15.85 38.50
CA LYS A 92 -15.24 -14.74 37.68
C LYS A 92 -14.05 -15.16 36.82
N ALA A 93 -14.06 -14.80 35.54
CA ALA A 93 -12.95 -15.04 34.63
C ALA A 93 -11.69 -14.30 35.12
N ALA A 94 -10.91 -14.96 35.97
CA ALA A 94 -9.56 -14.58 36.29
C ALA A 94 -8.72 -14.82 35.03
N ARG A 95 -8.61 -13.78 34.20
CA ARG A 95 -7.59 -13.73 33.14
C ARG A 95 -6.26 -13.99 33.82
N LYS A 96 -5.51 -14.97 33.31
CA LYS A 96 -4.16 -15.39 33.75
C LYS A 96 -3.36 -14.21 34.34
N SER A 97 -3.39 -14.06 35.66
CA SER A 97 -2.38 -13.26 36.37
C SER A 97 -1.11 -14.09 36.42
N ALA A 98 0.00 -13.47 36.04
CA ALA A 98 1.31 -14.08 35.94
C ALA A 98 1.74 -14.79 37.25
N PRO A 99 2.62 -15.81 37.17
CA PRO A 99 3.28 -16.35 38.37
C PRO A 99 4.03 -15.22 39.09
N ALA A 100 3.87 -15.14 40.41
CA ALA A 100 4.40 -14.07 41.27
C ALA A 100 5.93 -14.07 41.46
N THR A 101 6.66 -14.84 40.66
CA THR A 101 8.12 -14.98 40.71
C THR A 101 8.67 -15.09 39.29
N GLY A 102 9.05 -13.95 38.73
CA GLY A 102 9.65 -13.85 37.40
C GLY A 102 9.19 -12.56 36.74
N GLY A 103 10.13 -11.63 36.53
CA GLY A 103 9.86 -10.29 36.03
C GLY A 103 8.90 -10.28 34.84
N VAL A 104 8.02 -9.27 34.80
CA VAL A 104 7.04 -9.07 33.73
C VAL A 104 7.75 -9.22 32.38
N LYS A 105 7.36 -10.24 31.59
CA LYS A 105 7.89 -10.43 30.24
C LYS A 105 7.68 -9.14 29.48
N LYS A 106 8.76 -8.54 28.98
CA LYS A 106 8.70 -7.31 28.18
C LYS A 106 7.71 -7.55 27.02
N PRO A 107 6.79 -6.60 26.75
CA PRO A 107 5.89 -6.73 25.62
C PRO A 107 6.71 -6.84 24.33
N HIS A 108 6.33 -7.79 23.48
CA HIS A 108 7.01 -7.99 22.21
C HIS A 108 6.84 -6.75 21.31
N ARG A 109 7.97 -6.18 20.85
CA ARG A 109 8.00 -5.06 19.91
C ARG A 109 8.69 -5.49 18.62
N TYR A 110 8.03 -5.28 17.50
CA TYR A 110 8.62 -5.50 16.19
C TYR A 110 9.77 -4.52 15.91
N ARG A 111 10.77 -4.96 15.16
CA ARG A 111 11.83 -4.09 14.66
C ARG A 111 11.25 -3.01 13.73
N PRO A 112 11.84 -1.80 13.69
CA PRO A 112 11.44 -0.79 12.71
C PRO A 112 11.56 -1.37 11.30
N GLY A 113 10.58 -1.07 10.43
CA GLY A 113 10.46 -1.66 9.09
C GLY A 113 9.66 -2.95 9.02
N THR A 114 9.63 -3.80 10.06
CA THR A 114 8.89 -5.08 10.01
C THR A 114 7.39 -4.89 9.82
N VAL A 115 6.80 -3.91 10.52
CA VAL A 115 5.36 -3.63 10.40
C VAL A 115 5.06 -2.95 9.05
N ALA A 116 5.91 -2.02 8.61
CA ALA A 116 5.76 -1.34 7.33
C ALA A 116 5.80 -2.33 6.14
N LEU A 117 6.76 -3.26 6.12
CA LEU A 117 6.84 -4.28 5.07
C LEU A 117 5.62 -5.22 5.05
N ARG A 118 5.08 -5.54 6.23
CA ARG A 118 3.85 -6.33 6.33
C ARG A 118 2.64 -5.56 5.80
N GLU A 119 2.55 -4.27 6.08
CA GLU A 119 1.48 -3.40 5.56
C GLU A 119 1.59 -3.22 4.04
N ILE A 120 2.79 -3.01 3.50
CA ILE A 120 3.02 -2.95 2.05
C ILE A 120 2.52 -4.22 1.36
N ARG A 121 2.94 -5.39 1.85
CA ARG A 121 2.49 -6.69 1.28
C ARG A 121 0.98 -6.89 1.40
N ARG A 122 0.38 -6.43 2.50
CA ARG A 122 -1.08 -6.50 2.70
C ARG A 122 -1.80 -5.63 1.68
N TYR A 123 -1.42 -4.36 1.55
CA TYR A 123 -2.09 -3.40 0.68
C TYR A 123 -1.85 -3.65 -0.79
N GLN A 124 -0.71 -4.22 -1.18
CA GLN A 124 -0.49 -4.66 -2.56
C GLN A 124 -1.32 -5.89 -2.96
N LYS A 125 -1.74 -6.72 -1.98
CA LYS A 125 -2.59 -7.88 -2.24
C LYS A 125 -4.08 -7.54 -2.31
N SER A 126 -4.50 -6.46 -1.64
CA SER A 126 -5.88 -6.01 -1.59
C SER A 126 -6.14 -4.85 -2.55
N THR A 127 -7.37 -4.72 -3.03
CA THR A 127 -7.83 -3.57 -3.84
C THR A 127 -8.84 -2.71 -3.07
N GLU A 128 -8.74 -2.67 -1.73
CA GLU A 128 -9.64 -1.88 -0.90
C GLU A 128 -9.26 -0.39 -0.93
N LEU A 129 -10.27 0.48 -0.96
CA LEU A 129 -10.06 1.93 -0.85
C LEU A 129 -9.58 2.29 0.56
N LEU A 130 -8.48 3.04 0.62
CA LEU A 130 -7.80 3.38 1.87
C LEU A 130 -8.30 4.70 2.46
N ILE A 131 -8.83 5.60 1.64
CA ILE A 131 -9.39 6.86 2.11
C ILE A 131 -10.81 6.62 2.64
N ARG A 132 -11.11 7.16 3.82
CA ARG A 132 -12.46 7.07 4.39
C ARG A 132 -13.46 7.80 3.49
N LYS A 133 -14.57 7.14 3.16
CA LYS A 133 -15.59 7.65 2.20
C LYS A 133 -16.21 9.00 2.60
N LEU A 134 -16.58 9.17 3.87
CA LEU A 134 -17.26 10.38 4.34
C LEU A 134 -16.41 11.67 4.23
N PRO A 135 -15.15 11.72 4.71
CA PRO A 135 -14.33 12.91 4.53
C PRO A 135 -13.98 13.17 3.06
N PHE A 136 -13.75 12.14 2.25
CA PHE A 136 -13.53 12.31 0.81
C PHE A 136 -14.75 12.94 0.12
N GLN A 137 -15.95 12.43 0.43
CA GLN A 137 -17.19 13.01 -0.10
C GLN A 137 -17.36 14.48 0.31
N ARG A 138 -17.01 14.85 1.56
CA ARG A 138 -17.07 16.25 2.02
C ARG A 138 -16.12 17.13 1.22
N LEU A 139 -14.89 16.67 1.00
CA LEU A 139 -13.89 17.38 0.19
C LEU A 139 -14.36 17.58 -1.26
N VAL A 140 -14.91 16.54 -1.90
CA VAL A 140 -15.44 16.65 -3.27
C VAL A 140 -16.54 17.71 -3.36
N ARG A 141 -17.42 17.77 -2.35
CA ARG A 141 -18.51 18.77 -2.31
C ARG A 141 -17.99 20.18 -2.03
N GLU A 142 -16.99 20.31 -1.17
CA GLU A 142 -16.31 21.57 -0.88
C GLU A 142 -15.71 22.17 -2.17
N ILE A 143 -14.88 21.39 -2.88
CA ILE A 143 -14.25 21.83 -4.14
C ILE A 143 -15.32 22.15 -5.20
N ALA A 144 -16.35 21.32 -5.33
CA ALA A 144 -17.39 21.52 -6.34
C ALA A 144 -18.21 22.79 -6.10
N GLN A 145 -18.39 23.17 -4.83
CA GLN A 145 -19.14 24.37 -4.45
C GLN A 145 -18.48 25.65 -4.96
N ASP A 146 -17.15 25.67 -5.08
CA ASP A 146 -16.39 26.82 -5.60
C ASP A 146 -16.67 27.08 -7.10
N PHE A 147 -17.09 26.06 -7.84
CA PHE A 147 -17.40 26.18 -9.27
C PHE A 147 -18.87 26.42 -9.54
N LYS A 148 -19.77 25.71 -8.86
CA LYS A 148 -21.21 25.84 -9.03
C LYS A 148 -21.96 25.45 -7.76
N THR A 149 -22.85 26.32 -7.32
CA THR A 149 -23.72 26.05 -6.17
C THR A 149 -24.80 25.01 -6.53
N ASP A 150 -25.25 24.25 -5.52
CA ASP A 150 -26.39 23.32 -5.61
C ASP A 150 -26.20 22.10 -6.51
N LEU A 151 -24.95 21.62 -6.65
CA LEU A 151 -24.65 20.38 -7.36
C LEU A 151 -25.10 19.12 -6.59
N ARG A 152 -25.85 18.24 -7.27
CA ARG A 152 -26.21 16.92 -6.77
C ARG A 152 -25.26 15.87 -7.35
N PHE A 153 -24.61 15.12 -6.46
CA PHE A 153 -23.71 14.04 -6.83
C PHE A 153 -24.41 12.68 -6.74
N GLN A 154 -24.25 11.87 -7.78
CA GLN A 154 -24.55 10.45 -7.73
C GLN A 154 -23.54 9.73 -6.82
N SER A 155 -23.96 8.67 -6.13
CA SER A 155 -23.07 7.87 -5.28
C SER A 155 -21.93 7.23 -6.07
N SER A 156 -22.22 6.70 -7.27
CA SER A 156 -21.20 6.13 -8.17
C SER A 156 -20.20 7.16 -8.67
N ALA A 157 -20.60 8.42 -8.89
CA ALA A 157 -19.69 9.47 -9.32
C ALA A 157 -18.64 9.78 -8.24
N VAL A 158 -19.05 9.87 -6.97
CA VAL A 158 -18.12 10.07 -5.85
C VAL A 158 -17.18 8.89 -5.68
N MET A 159 -17.67 7.66 -5.90
CA MET A 159 -16.85 6.45 -5.88
C MET A 159 -15.81 6.43 -7.00
N ALA A 160 -16.21 6.79 -8.23
CA ALA A 160 -15.29 6.86 -9.37
C ALA A 160 -14.20 7.92 -9.15
N LEU A 161 -14.55 9.09 -8.61
CA LEU A 161 -13.58 10.12 -8.23
C LEU A 161 -12.61 9.60 -7.17
N GLN A 162 -13.10 8.83 -6.20
CA GLN A 162 -12.24 8.25 -5.16
C GLN A 162 -11.28 7.21 -5.73
N GLU A 163 -11.77 6.29 -6.54
CA GLU A 163 -10.96 5.26 -7.20
C GLU A 163 -9.87 5.89 -8.06
N SER A 164 -10.22 6.88 -8.89
CA SER A 164 -9.27 7.62 -9.72
C SER A 164 -8.22 8.37 -8.89
N SER A 165 -8.64 9.03 -7.81
CA SER A 165 -7.73 9.79 -6.95
C SER A 165 -6.75 8.89 -6.20
N GLU A 166 -7.22 7.76 -5.66
CA GLU A 166 -6.34 6.80 -4.98
C GLU A 166 -5.37 6.12 -5.96
N ALA A 167 -5.84 5.72 -7.15
CA ALA A 167 -4.96 5.16 -8.18
C ALA A 167 -3.87 6.15 -8.61
N TYR A 168 -4.21 7.43 -8.80
CA TYR A 168 -3.25 8.48 -9.12
C TYR A 168 -2.20 8.65 -8.01
N LEU A 169 -2.63 8.70 -6.74
CA LEU A 169 -1.71 8.85 -5.60
C LEU A 169 -0.78 7.65 -5.44
N VAL A 170 -1.27 6.42 -5.64
CA VAL A 170 -0.43 5.21 -5.61
C VAL A 170 0.67 5.29 -6.66
N GLY A 171 0.32 5.58 -7.91
CA GLY A 171 1.31 5.72 -8.98
C GLY A 171 2.31 6.85 -8.70
N LEU A 172 1.85 7.98 -8.14
CA LEU A 172 2.75 9.07 -7.75
C LEU A 172 3.73 8.64 -6.64
N PHE A 173 3.30 7.84 -5.68
CA PHE A 173 4.16 7.31 -4.62
C PHE A 173 5.18 6.29 -5.12
N GLU A 174 4.85 5.52 -6.16
CA GLU A 174 5.80 4.60 -6.82
C GLU A 174 6.96 5.40 -7.43
N ASP A 175 6.67 6.43 -8.22
CA ASP A 175 7.70 7.29 -8.82
C ASP A 175 8.50 8.07 -7.77
N THR A 176 7.82 8.56 -6.74
CA THR A 176 8.46 9.25 -5.61
C THR A 176 9.42 8.31 -4.88
N ASN A 177 9.05 7.03 -4.73
CA ASN A 177 9.90 6.03 -4.12
C ASN A 177 11.14 5.75 -4.97
N LEU A 178 11.01 5.65 -6.31
CA LEU A 178 12.14 5.54 -7.22
C LEU A 178 13.09 6.75 -7.10
N CYS A 179 12.55 7.97 -6.99
CA CYS A 179 13.35 9.18 -6.76
C CYS A 179 14.11 9.15 -5.41
N ALA A 180 13.48 8.63 -4.36
CA ALA A 180 14.13 8.48 -3.06
C ALA A 180 15.28 7.46 -3.10
N ILE A 181 15.06 6.31 -3.76
CA ILE A 181 16.07 5.25 -3.96
C ILE A 181 17.23 5.76 -4.81
N HIS A 182 16.95 6.51 -5.87
CA HIS A 182 17.96 7.16 -6.71
C HIS A 182 18.89 8.06 -5.87
N ALA A 183 18.35 8.73 -4.86
CA ALA A 183 19.10 9.55 -3.91
C ALA A 183 19.66 8.76 -2.69
N LYS A 184 19.72 7.42 -2.76
CA LYS A 184 20.20 6.51 -1.70
C LYS A 184 19.46 6.63 -0.37
N ARG A 185 18.18 6.98 -0.39
CA ARG A 185 17.30 7.08 0.79
C ARG A 185 16.17 6.06 0.71
N VAL A 186 15.66 5.68 1.88
CA VAL A 186 14.45 4.83 2.02
C VAL A 186 13.21 5.67 2.38
N THR A 187 13.41 6.85 2.95
CA THR A 187 12.33 7.77 3.32
C THR A 187 12.05 8.76 2.20
N ILE A 188 10.82 8.77 1.71
CA ILE A 188 10.32 9.76 0.74
C ILE A 188 10.24 11.15 1.38
N MET A 189 10.52 12.18 0.58
CA MET A 189 10.51 13.59 0.99
C MET A 189 9.71 14.44 -0.01
N PRO A 190 9.26 15.65 0.38
CA PRO A 190 8.52 16.53 -0.54
C PRO A 190 9.27 16.86 -1.84
N LYS A 191 10.61 16.94 -1.79
CA LYS A 191 11.46 17.13 -2.98
C LYS A 191 11.36 15.99 -3.99
N ASP A 192 11.11 14.76 -3.51
CA ASP A 192 10.97 13.58 -4.36
C ASP A 192 9.63 13.64 -5.11
N ILE A 193 8.57 14.08 -4.44
CA ILE A 193 7.25 14.30 -5.05
C ILE A 193 7.31 15.41 -6.10
N GLN A 194 7.98 16.53 -5.77
CA GLN A 194 8.16 17.64 -6.71
C GLN A 194 8.96 17.23 -7.95
N LEU A 195 9.97 16.37 -7.78
CA LEU A 195 10.74 15.82 -8.88
C LEU A 195 9.90 14.89 -9.74
N ALA A 196 9.17 13.95 -9.14
CA ALA A 196 8.28 13.02 -9.83
C ALA A 196 7.23 13.76 -10.67
N ARG A 197 6.54 14.73 -10.08
CA ARG A 197 5.55 15.57 -10.80
C ARG A 197 6.18 16.39 -11.93
N ARG A 198 7.42 16.86 -11.76
CA ARG A 198 8.15 17.59 -12.81
C ARG A 198 8.47 16.69 -14.00
N ILE A 199 8.89 15.45 -13.76
CA ILE A 199 9.22 14.48 -14.81
C ILE A 199 7.95 14.03 -15.55
N ARG A 200 6.84 13.85 -14.83
CA ARG A 200 5.54 13.51 -15.43
C ARG A 200 4.92 14.61 -16.30
N GLY A 201 5.42 15.84 -16.23
CA GLY A 201 4.84 16.98 -16.96
C GLY A 201 3.55 17.54 -16.34
N GLU A 202 3.27 17.22 -15.07
CA GLU A 202 2.06 17.68 -14.35
C GLU A 202 2.21 19.07 -13.71
N ARG A 203 3.30 19.78 -14.05
CA ARG A 203 3.47 21.20 -13.70
C ARG A 203 2.93 22.04 -14.86
N ALA A 204 1.78 22.68 -14.63
CA ALA A 204 1.44 23.96 -15.24
C ALA A 204 2.26 25.07 -14.57
#